data_AF-A0A1J4VVG6-F1
#
_entry.id   AF-A0A1J4VVG6-F1
#
_cell.length_a   1.000
_cell.length_b   1.000
_cell.length_c   1.000
_cell.angle_alpha   90.00
_cell.angle_beta   90.00
_cell.angle_gamma   90.00
#
_symmetry.space_group_name_H-M   'P 1'
#
loop_
_entity.id
_entity.type
_entity.pdbx_description
1 polymer ?
#
loop_
_entity_poly.entity_id
_entity_poly.type
_entity_poly.pdbx_seq_one_letter_code
_entity_poly.pdbx_strand_id
1 'polypeptide(L)'
;MALAKEQAELVKKQIYQQLEKFPSPQTDALKKQIEKMSPSELEEFIKQQQKMSSQKEGIEETSCLFCNIASGKQKSIKIYEDSNVIAFLDIMPASKGHTLLISKNHKQFLNDFSKEEIAEIFDSLKKVDKLLIKSLKAEGSNILINQGEIAGQRIPHFFINIIPRYNDDNINLDFPREKAEEKDLEKIASSIISEKSKEEDKKEKEKKKEFRDKTKKEIRKIHKSTPSRFAEFV
;
A
#
# COMPACT_ATOMS: atom_id res chain seq x y z
N MET A 1 12.46 32.83 12.85
CA MET A 1 13.70 33.09 13.61
C MET A 1 14.65 31.99 13.24
N ALA A 2 15.83 32.30 12.70
CA ALA A 2 16.80 31.30 12.28
C ALA A 2 17.19 30.38 13.45
N LEU A 3 17.37 29.08 13.17
CA LEU A 3 17.87 28.10 14.14
C LEU A 3 19.18 28.58 14.78
N ALA A 4 19.32 28.43 16.10
CA ALA A 4 20.59 28.64 16.77
C ALA A 4 21.61 27.57 16.34
N LYS A 5 22.90 27.90 16.29
CA LYS A 5 23.97 27.00 15.80
C LYS A 5 23.96 25.62 16.47
N GLU A 6 23.76 25.56 17.78
CA GLU A 6 23.69 24.30 18.53
C GLU A 6 22.47 23.45 18.15
N GLN A 7 21.34 24.09 17.84
CA GLN A 7 20.13 23.41 17.37
C GLN A 7 20.32 22.86 15.95
N ALA A 8 21.01 23.59 15.08
CA ALA A 8 21.32 23.14 13.73
C ALA A 8 22.19 21.87 13.73
N GLU A 9 23.22 21.81 14.59
CA GLU A 9 24.09 20.62 14.71
C GLU A 9 23.34 19.39 15.25
N LEU A 10 22.44 19.58 16.22
CA LEU A 10 21.60 18.49 16.73
C LEU A 10 20.67 17.94 15.64
N VAL A 11 20.08 18.81 14.83
CA VAL A 11 19.20 18.41 13.73
C VAL A 11 19.99 17.70 12.62
N LYS A 12 21.17 18.20 12.25
CA LYS A 12 22.07 17.50 11.30
C LYS A 12 22.32 16.08 11.78
N LYS A 13 22.70 15.90 13.05
CA LYS A 13 22.94 14.57 13.65
C LYS A 13 21.73 13.64 13.55
N GLN A 14 20.52 14.16 13.79
CA GLN A 14 19.29 13.36 13.65
C GLN A 14 19.02 12.95 12.21
N ILE A 15 19.21 13.85 11.23
CA ILE A 15 19.03 13.53 9.82
C ILE A 15 20.06 12.47 9.38
N TYR A 16 21.30 12.56 9.85
CA TYR A 16 22.34 11.57 9.55
C TYR A 16 21.97 10.18 10.06
N GLN A 17 21.50 10.08 11.31
CA GLN A 17 21.00 8.82 11.88
C GLN A 17 19.83 8.23 11.10
N GLN A 18 19.02 9.07 10.45
CA GLN A 18 17.95 8.59 9.57
C GLN A 18 18.50 8.10 8.22
N LEU A 19 19.44 8.83 7.62
CA LEU A 19 20.06 8.45 6.34
C LEU A 19 20.94 7.20 6.45
N GLU A 20 21.58 6.95 7.60
CA GLU A 20 22.32 5.71 7.85
C GLU A 20 21.46 4.44 7.83
N LYS A 21 20.15 4.56 8.08
CA LYS A 21 19.22 3.43 7.99
C LYS A 21 18.91 3.01 6.54
N PHE A 22 19.25 3.85 5.56
CA PHE A 22 18.93 3.65 4.15
C PHE A 22 20.12 3.98 3.23
N PRO A 23 21.23 3.23 3.31
CA PRO A 23 22.46 3.57 2.59
C PRO A 23 22.30 3.44 1.08
N SER A 24 22.53 4.54 0.36
CA SER A 24 22.60 4.61 -1.10
C SER A 24 23.55 5.74 -1.57
N PRO A 25 24.01 5.72 -2.83
CA PRO A 25 24.79 6.84 -3.39
C PRO A 25 24.08 8.20 -3.28
N GLN A 26 22.73 8.18 -3.27
CA GLN A 26 21.91 9.37 -3.12
C GLN A 26 21.91 9.89 -1.67
N THR A 27 21.88 8.99 -0.66
CA THR A 27 21.97 9.41 0.75
C THR A 27 23.35 9.96 1.10
N ASP A 28 24.41 9.47 0.47
CA ASP A 28 25.77 9.98 0.70
C ASP A 28 25.99 11.37 0.10
N ALA A 29 25.42 11.63 -1.09
CA ALA A 29 25.41 12.95 -1.68
C ALA A 29 24.61 13.95 -0.83
N LEU A 30 23.46 13.51 -0.29
CA LEU A 30 22.61 14.33 0.56
C LEU A 30 23.26 14.66 1.92
N LYS A 31 23.96 13.71 2.54
CA LYS A 31 24.76 13.97 3.75
C LYS A 31 25.76 15.11 3.50
N LYS A 32 26.56 15.01 2.43
CA LYS A 32 27.55 16.04 2.04
C LYS A 32 26.92 17.41 1.78
N GLN A 33 25.67 17.46 1.30
CA GLN A 33 24.94 18.71 1.11
C GLN A 33 24.49 19.30 2.46
N ILE A 34 23.90 18.49 3.35
CA ILE A 34 23.40 18.91 4.66
C ILE A 34 24.53 19.42 5.56
N GLU A 35 25.71 18.81 5.49
CA GLU A 35 26.89 19.24 6.24
C GLU A 35 27.25 20.70 5.95
N LYS A 36 27.14 21.11 4.69
CA LYS A 36 27.50 22.43 4.17
C LYS A 36 26.41 23.49 4.35
N MET A 37 25.20 23.11 4.76
CA MET A 37 24.09 24.04 4.93
C MET A 37 24.28 24.94 6.16
N SER A 38 23.97 26.21 5.97
CA SER A 38 23.80 27.20 7.04
C SER A 38 22.53 26.91 7.87
N PRO A 39 22.41 27.46 9.10
CA PRO A 39 21.23 27.23 9.94
C PRO A 39 19.90 27.65 9.30
N SER A 40 19.90 28.71 8.47
CA SER A 40 18.72 29.16 7.73
C SER A 40 18.34 28.21 6.59
N GLU A 41 19.34 27.71 5.85
CA GLU A 41 19.11 26.73 4.77
C GLU A 41 18.63 25.40 5.34
N LEU A 42 19.15 25.00 6.51
CA LEU A 42 18.70 23.80 7.21
C LEU A 42 17.26 23.94 7.70
N GLU A 43 16.87 25.10 8.24
CA GLU A 43 15.48 25.37 8.64
C GLU A 43 14.52 25.31 7.43
N GLU A 44 14.95 25.87 6.29
CA GLU A 44 14.16 25.83 5.06
C GLU A 44 14.07 24.41 4.48
N PHE A 45 15.17 23.65 4.53
CA PHE A 45 15.20 22.23 4.16
C PHE A 45 14.24 21.40 5.02
N ILE A 46 14.21 21.62 6.34
CA ILE A 46 13.26 20.94 7.24
C ILE A 46 11.83 21.33 6.91
N LYS A 47 11.55 22.62 6.65
CA LYS A 47 10.20 23.07 6.26
C LYS A 47 9.77 22.47 4.93
N GLN A 48 10.68 22.32 3.97
CA GLN A 48 10.42 21.62 2.70
C GLN A 48 10.16 20.12 2.94
N GLN A 49 10.97 19.45 3.76
CA GLN A 49 10.76 18.05 4.13
C GLN A 49 9.45 17.83 4.89
N GLN A 50 9.07 18.75 5.78
CA GLN A 50 7.80 18.71 6.51
C GLN A 50 6.60 18.98 5.59
N LYS A 51 6.74 19.86 4.58
CA LYS A 51 5.75 20.02 3.51
C LYS A 51 5.65 18.77 2.63
N MET A 52 6.76 18.11 2.33
CA MET A 52 6.78 16.83 1.59
C MET A 52 6.23 15.67 2.43
N SER A 53 6.45 15.65 3.75
CA SER A 53 5.93 14.62 4.65
C SER A 53 4.43 14.76 4.91
N SER A 54 3.89 15.99 4.83
CA SER A 54 2.45 16.25 4.85
C SER A 54 1.77 16.06 3.49
N GLN A 55 2.55 15.87 2.42
CA GLN A 55 2.09 15.46 1.08
C GLN A 55 2.34 13.97 0.78
N LYS A 56 2.83 13.18 1.75
CA LYS A 56 3.03 11.72 1.59
C LYS A 56 1.74 10.90 1.72
N GLU A 57 0.61 11.53 2.07
CA GLU A 57 -0.72 10.94 1.97
C GLU A 57 -1.36 11.34 0.63
N GLY A 58 -1.03 10.59 -0.42
CA GLY A 58 -1.64 10.76 -1.74
C GLY A 58 -0.61 10.95 -2.83
N ILE A 59 -0.12 9.84 -3.39
CA ILE A 59 0.35 9.88 -4.77
C ILE A 59 -0.88 10.29 -5.58
N GLU A 60 -0.87 11.52 -6.12
CA GLU A 60 -1.96 11.98 -6.97
C GLU A 60 -2.16 10.97 -8.11
N GLU A 61 -3.41 10.56 -8.36
CA GLU A 61 -3.81 9.73 -9.50
C GLU A 61 -3.24 10.25 -10.84
N THR A 62 -2.92 11.54 -10.90
CA THR A 62 -2.31 12.23 -12.05
C THR A 62 -0.89 11.75 -12.37
N SER A 63 -0.13 11.29 -11.38
CA SER A 63 1.28 10.88 -11.51
C SER A 63 1.49 9.36 -11.57
N CYS A 64 0.48 8.56 -11.19
CA CYS A 64 0.60 7.10 -11.18
C CYS A 64 0.46 6.51 -12.59
N LEU A 65 1.47 5.76 -13.04
CA LEU A 65 1.49 5.09 -14.33
C LEU A 65 0.26 4.18 -14.54
N PHE A 66 -0.12 3.41 -13.51
CA PHE A 66 -1.26 2.49 -13.60
C PHE A 66 -2.60 3.20 -13.57
N CYS A 67 -2.74 4.33 -12.89
CA CYS A 67 -3.91 5.21 -13.02
C CYS A 67 -4.02 5.77 -14.45
N ASN A 68 -2.89 6.13 -15.07
CA ASN A 68 -2.88 6.59 -16.46
C ASN A 68 -3.26 5.48 -17.45
N ILE A 69 -2.87 4.22 -17.19
CA ILE A 69 -3.36 3.07 -17.96
C ILE A 69 -4.86 2.84 -17.71
N ALA A 70 -5.29 2.87 -16.45
CA ALA A 70 -6.69 2.67 -16.05
C ALA A 70 -7.65 3.70 -16.66
N SER A 71 -7.20 4.95 -16.77
CA SER A 71 -7.93 6.06 -17.40
C SER A 71 -7.75 6.15 -18.92
N GLY A 72 -6.93 5.28 -19.52
CA GLY A 72 -6.67 5.27 -20.97
C GLY A 72 -5.75 6.38 -21.48
N LYS A 73 -5.14 7.17 -20.58
CA LYS A 73 -4.14 8.19 -20.93
C LYS A 73 -2.82 7.58 -21.42
N GLN A 74 -2.45 6.41 -20.88
CA GLN A 74 -1.28 5.65 -21.29
C GLN A 74 -1.71 4.40 -22.06
N LYS A 75 -1.03 4.12 -23.18
CA LYS A 75 -1.31 2.93 -24.00
C LYS A 75 -0.87 1.65 -23.28
N SER A 76 -1.66 0.60 -23.41
CA SER A 76 -1.32 -0.77 -23.00
C SER A 76 -2.00 -1.79 -23.92
N ILE A 77 -1.45 -3.00 -24.00
CA ILE A 77 -2.08 -4.11 -24.72
C ILE A 77 -3.01 -4.84 -23.77
N LYS A 78 -4.24 -4.33 -23.66
CA LYS A 78 -5.29 -4.88 -22.78
C LYS A 78 -5.79 -6.23 -23.29
N ILE A 79 -5.90 -7.19 -22.39
CA ILE A 79 -6.43 -8.53 -22.68
C ILE A 79 -7.74 -8.82 -21.94
N TYR A 80 -8.04 -8.05 -20.89
CA TYR A 80 -9.26 -8.16 -20.10
C TYR A 80 -9.53 -6.84 -19.39
N GLU A 81 -10.80 -6.47 -19.25
CA GLU A 81 -11.25 -5.30 -18.52
C GLU A 81 -12.67 -5.52 -18.01
N ASP A 82 -12.94 -5.13 -16.77
CA ASP A 82 -14.28 -5.06 -16.21
C ASP A 82 -14.48 -3.76 -15.39
N SER A 83 -15.50 -3.69 -14.54
CA SER A 83 -15.78 -2.51 -13.71
C SER A 83 -14.66 -2.19 -12.71
N ASN A 84 -13.88 -3.18 -12.28
CA ASN A 84 -12.96 -3.06 -11.14
C ASN A 84 -11.50 -3.18 -11.53
N VAL A 85 -11.18 -3.94 -12.59
CA VAL A 85 -9.80 -4.24 -12.97
C VAL A 85 -9.52 -4.05 -14.46
N ILE A 86 -8.24 -3.91 -14.78
CA ILE A 86 -7.70 -4.04 -16.13
C ILE A 86 -6.55 -5.03 -16.09
N ALA A 87 -6.49 -5.96 -17.05
CA ALA A 87 -5.34 -6.81 -17.27
C ALA A 87 -4.70 -6.52 -18.63
N PHE A 88 -3.39 -6.35 -18.66
CA PHE A 88 -2.62 -6.03 -19.86
C PHE A 88 -1.24 -6.71 -19.83
N LEU A 89 -0.66 -6.90 -21.02
CA LEU A 89 0.65 -7.54 -21.15
C LEU A 89 1.76 -6.63 -20.62
N ASP A 90 2.68 -7.20 -19.86
CA ASP A 90 3.90 -6.52 -19.43
C ASP A 90 4.82 -6.29 -20.64
N ILE A 91 5.40 -5.10 -20.73
CA ILE A 91 6.37 -4.73 -21.77
C ILE A 91 7.76 -5.32 -21.52
N MET A 92 8.06 -5.70 -20.27
CA MET A 92 9.26 -6.40 -19.86
C MET A 92 8.88 -7.75 -19.24
N PRO A 93 8.33 -8.68 -20.07
CA PRO A 93 7.77 -9.92 -19.56
C PRO A 93 8.84 -10.85 -18.98
N ALA A 94 8.55 -11.47 -17.84
CA ALA A 94 9.39 -12.54 -17.30
C ALA A 94 9.24 -13.83 -18.13
N SER A 95 8.03 -14.11 -18.61
CA SER A 95 7.71 -15.23 -19.49
C SER A 95 6.72 -14.80 -20.58
N LYS A 96 6.56 -15.63 -21.62
CA LYS A 96 5.55 -15.42 -22.65
C LYS A 96 4.15 -15.36 -22.03
N GLY A 97 3.51 -14.19 -22.15
CA GLY A 97 2.18 -13.93 -21.62
C GLY A 97 2.16 -13.29 -20.22
N HIS A 98 3.31 -12.88 -19.69
CA HIS A 98 3.36 -12.11 -18.44
C HIS A 98 2.38 -10.94 -18.50
N THR A 99 1.43 -10.94 -17.58
CA THR A 99 0.30 -10.02 -17.53
C THR A 99 0.27 -9.34 -16.17
N LEU A 100 0.03 -8.04 -16.18
CA LEU A 100 -0.25 -7.26 -14.97
C LEU A 100 -1.76 -7.05 -14.88
N LEU A 101 -2.37 -7.49 -13.78
CA LEU A 101 -3.75 -7.18 -13.43
C LEU A 101 -3.76 -6.09 -12.37
N ILE A 102 -4.31 -4.93 -12.71
CA ILE A 102 -4.35 -3.75 -11.84
C ILE A 102 -5.79 -3.48 -11.40
N SER A 103 -5.96 -2.95 -10.18
CA SER A 103 -7.22 -2.30 -9.81
C SER A 103 -7.38 -0.99 -10.57
N LYS A 104 -8.62 -0.63 -10.94
CA LYS A 104 -8.92 0.69 -11.52
C LYS A 104 -8.80 1.79 -10.47
N ASN A 105 -9.29 1.53 -9.25
CA ASN A 105 -9.14 2.42 -8.12
C ASN A 105 -7.69 2.40 -7.62
N HIS A 106 -7.14 3.59 -7.34
CA HIS A 106 -5.81 3.72 -6.77
C HIS A 106 -5.80 3.30 -5.31
N LYS A 107 -5.14 2.17 -5.05
CA LYS A 107 -4.80 1.64 -3.73
C LYS A 107 -3.44 1.00 -3.87
N GLN A 108 -2.57 1.13 -2.88
CA GLN A 108 -1.19 0.67 -3.01
C GLN A 108 -1.03 -0.76 -2.53
N PHE A 109 -1.72 -1.11 -1.45
CA PHE A 109 -1.57 -2.37 -0.75
C PHE A 109 -2.87 -3.17 -0.77
N LEU A 110 -2.75 -4.49 -0.65
CA LEU A 110 -3.87 -5.41 -0.54
C LEU A 110 -4.79 -5.04 0.64
N ASN A 111 -4.20 -4.54 1.73
CA ASN A 111 -4.92 -4.20 2.95
C ASN A 111 -5.74 -2.90 2.84
N ASP A 112 -5.57 -2.12 1.76
CA ASP A 112 -6.35 -0.90 1.51
C ASP A 112 -7.74 -1.21 0.93
N PHE A 113 -7.97 -2.47 0.53
CA PHE A 113 -9.22 -2.92 -0.07
C PHE A 113 -10.19 -3.48 0.97
N SER A 114 -11.47 -3.24 0.72
CA SER A 114 -12.54 -3.98 1.40
C SER A 114 -12.53 -5.45 1.00
N LYS A 115 -13.21 -6.28 1.80
CA LYS A 115 -13.34 -7.71 1.52
C LYS A 115 -14.03 -7.95 0.17
N GLU A 116 -15.03 -7.14 -0.14
CA GLU A 116 -15.83 -7.23 -1.34
C GLU A 116 -14.99 -6.89 -2.58
N GLU A 117 -14.22 -5.80 -2.55
CA GLU A 117 -13.32 -5.43 -3.65
C GLU A 117 -12.27 -6.51 -3.92
N ILE A 118 -11.66 -7.09 -2.87
CA ILE A 118 -10.69 -8.18 -3.05
C ILE A 118 -11.33 -9.40 -3.68
N ALA A 119 -12.53 -9.78 -3.26
CA ALA A 119 -13.23 -10.92 -3.83
C ALA A 119 -13.46 -10.73 -5.34
N GLU A 120 -13.92 -9.54 -5.75
CA GLU A 120 -14.15 -9.22 -7.16
C GLU A 120 -12.85 -9.22 -7.98
N ILE A 121 -11.75 -8.67 -7.43
CA ILE A 121 -10.44 -8.69 -8.07
C ILE A 121 -9.95 -10.12 -8.30
N PHE A 122 -10.09 -11.00 -7.29
CA PHE A 122 -9.64 -12.39 -7.38
C PHE A 122 -10.51 -13.24 -8.32
N ASP A 123 -11.81 -12.94 -8.42
CA ASP A 123 -12.68 -13.54 -9.43
C ASP A 123 -12.22 -13.19 -10.86
N SER A 124 -11.79 -11.95 -11.08
CA SER A 124 -11.26 -11.53 -12.38
C SER A 124 -9.86 -12.10 -12.65
N LEU A 125 -8.99 -12.17 -11.65
CA LEU A 125 -7.71 -12.88 -11.71
C LEU A 125 -7.88 -14.32 -12.20
N LYS A 126 -8.82 -15.07 -11.61
CA LYS A 126 -9.11 -16.46 -12.00
C LYS A 126 -9.53 -16.58 -13.47
N LYS A 127 -10.32 -15.62 -13.98
CA LYS A 127 -10.74 -15.60 -15.39
C LYS A 127 -9.55 -15.34 -16.31
N VAL A 128 -8.72 -14.34 -15.98
CA VAL A 128 -7.55 -13.95 -16.78
C VAL A 128 -6.51 -15.07 -16.83
N ASP A 129 -6.18 -15.66 -15.68
CA ASP A 129 -5.23 -16.78 -15.61
C ASP A 129 -5.70 -17.97 -16.47
N LYS A 130 -6.97 -18.36 -16.35
CA LYS A 130 -7.55 -19.42 -17.18
C LYS A 130 -7.46 -19.12 -18.68
N LEU A 131 -7.66 -17.87 -19.09
CA LEU A 131 -7.53 -17.44 -20.48
C LEU A 131 -6.07 -17.54 -20.95
N LEU A 132 -5.11 -17.12 -20.13
CA LEU A 132 -3.69 -17.20 -20.44
C LEU A 132 -3.22 -18.65 -20.60
N ILE A 133 -3.53 -19.51 -19.64
CA ILE A 133 -3.20 -20.94 -19.68
C ILE A 133 -3.75 -21.58 -20.97
N LYS A 134 -5.04 -21.37 -21.26
CA LYS A 134 -5.70 -22.00 -22.41
C LYS A 134 -5.17 -21.46 -23.75
N SER A 135 -5.02 -20.15 -23.88
CA SER A 135 -4.61 -19.52 -25.14
C SER A 135 -3.14 -19.76 -25.47
N LEU A 136 -2.28 -19.84 -24.45
CA LEU A 136 -0.84 -19.95 -24.62
C LEU A 136 -0.32 -21.38 -24.45
N LYS A 137 -1.18 -22.31 -24.02
CA LYS A 137 -0.81 -23.70 -23.67
C LYS A 137 0.30 -23.73 -22.61
N ALA A 138 0.25 -22.79 -21.66
CA ALA A 138 1.15 -22.81 -20.52
C ALA A 138 0.81 -23.98 -19.59
N GLU A 139 1.82 -24.49 -18.90
CA GLU A 139 1.71 -25.68 -18.04
C GLU A 139 1.37 -25.33 -16.58
N GLY A 140 1.51 -24.05 -16.25
CA GLY A 140 1.10 -23.47 -14.98
C GLY A 140 1.23 -21.95 -15.00
N SER A 141 1.09 -21.32 -13.85
CA SER A 141 1.34 -19.89 -13.70
C SER A 141 1.84 -19.57 -12.29
N ASN A 142 2.62 -18.50 -12.17
CA ASN A 142 2.88 -17.86 -10.89
C ASN A 142 2.00 -16.63 -10.75
N ILE A 143 1.33 -16.52 -9.61
CA ILE A 143 0.55 -15.37 -9.20
C ILE A 143 1.34 -14.65 -8.11
N LEU A 144 1.82 -13.43 -8.37
CA LEU A 144 2.68 -12.70 -7.44
C LEU A 144 2.10 -11.33 -7.11
N ILE A 145 2.00 -11.04 -5.81
CA ILE A 145 1.65 -9.74 -5.27
C ILE A 145 2.81 -9.27 -4.39
N ASN A 146 3.49 -8.23 -4.82
CA ASN A 146 4.58 -7.63 -4.06
C ASN A 146 4.02 -6.46 -3.25
N GLN A 147 4.15 -6.50 -1.92
CA GLN A 147 3.69 -5.44 -1.03
C GLN A 147 4.87 -4.73 -0.38
N GLY A 148 5.15 -3.51 -0.83
CA GLY A 148 6.25 -2.68 -0.35
C GLY A 148 7.52 -2.84 -1.19
N GLU A 149 8.36 -1.81 -1.14
CA GLU A 149 9.58 -1.72 -1.96
C GLU A 149 10.54 -2.89 -1.71
N ILE A 150 10.71 -3.29 -0.45
CA ILE A 150 11.59 -4.41 -0.07
C ILE A 150 11.09 -5.76 -0.61
N ALA A 151 9.78 -5.90 -0.85
CA ALA A 151 9.17 -7.06 -1.46
C ALA A 151 9.19 -7.00 -3.00
N GLY A 152 9.80 -5.96 -3.59
CA GLY A 152 9.90 -5.79 -5.03
C GLY A 152 8.76 -4.99 -5.67
N GLN A 153 7.93 -4.29 -4.89
CA GLN A 153 6.92 -3.38 -5.45
C GLN A 153 7.60 -2.09 -5.96
N ARG A 154 7.66 -1.92 -7.29
CA ARG A 154 8.27 -0.73 -7.92
C ARG A 154 7.29 0.38 -8.23
N ILE A 155 6.03 0.04 -8.45
CA ILE A 155 4.96 0.99 -8.75
C ILE A 155 4.02 1.02 -7.55
N PRO A 156 3.80 2.19 -6.92
CA PRO A 156 2.95 2.33 -5.74
C PRO A 156 1.47 2.32 -6.12
N HIS A 157 1.02 1.21 -6.69
CA HIS A 157 -0.36 0.91 -7.06
C HIS A 157 -0.50 -0.62 -6.94
N PHE A 158 -1.68 -1.11 -6.60
CA PHE A 158 -1.91 -2.53 -6.41
C PHE A 158 -1.97 -3.24 -7.76
N PHE A 159 -1.11 -4.24 -7.95
CA PHE A 159 -1.12 -5.08 -9.13
C PHE A 159 -0.74 -6.51 -8.79
N ILE A 160 -1.27 -7.43 -9.59
CA ILE A 160 -1.01 -8.86 -9.53
C ILE A 160 -0.25 -9.23 -10.79
N ASN A 161 0.93 -9.83 -10.64
CA ASN A 161 1.65 -10.44 -11.75
C ASN A 161 1.06 -11.82 -12.00
N ILE A 162 0.69 -12.09 -13.25
CA ILE A 162 0.27 -13.40 -13.73
C ILE A 162 1.31 -13.84 -14.75
N ILE A 163 2.16 -14.78 -14.36
CA ILE A 163 3.32 -15.22 -15.14
C ILE A 163 3.07 -16.66 -15.59
N PRO A 164 2.61 -16.91 -16.83
CA PRO A 164 2.47 -18.26 -17.36
C PRO A 164 3.81 -18.99 -17.37
N ARG A 165 3.82 -20.28 -17.01
CA ARG A 165 5.02 -21.11 -16.86
C ARG A 165 5.07 -22.21 -17.91
N TYR A 166 6.29 -22.52 -18.34
CA TYR A 166 6.59 -23.54 -19.35
C TYR A 166 7.82 -24.31 -18.88
N ASN A 167 7.93 -25.61 -19.20
CA ASN A 167 9.04 -26.44 -18.69
C ASN A 167 10.45 -25.84 -18.95
N ASP A 168 10.63 -25.14 -20.07
CA ASP A 168 11.92 -24.60 -20.50
C ASP A 168 12.02 -23.06 -20.40
N ASP A 169 11.23 -22.43 -19.53
CA ASP A 169 11.23 -20.95 -19.41
C ASP A 169 12.44 -20.36 -18.68
N ASN A 170 13.29 -21.19 -18.07
CA ASN A 170 14.49 -20.80 -17.32
C ASN A 170 14.23 -19.79 -16.18
N ILE A 171 12.99 -19.69 -15.69
CA ILE A 171 12.64 -18.81 -14.57
C ILE A 171 12.84 -19.59 -13.27
N ASN A 172 13.75 -19.10 -12.44
CA ASN A 172 14.01 -19.64 -11.12
C ASN A 172 13.32 -18.80 -10.02
N LEU A 173 12.55 -19.46 -9.15
CA LEU A 173 11.89 -18.86 -7.97
C LEU A 173 12.45 -19.47 -6.68
N ASP A 174 13.78 -19.53 -6.59
CA ASP A 174 14.46 -20.02 -5.41
C ASP A 174 14.37 -19.01 -4.27
N PHE A 175 13.64 -19.40 -3.23
CA PHE A 175 13.69 -18.75 -1.93
C PHE A 175 14.63 -19.57 -1.05
N PRO A 176 15.81 -19.05 -0.66
CA PRO A 176 16.71 -19.79 0.22
C PRO A 176 15.99 -20.11 1.53
N ARG A 177 16.05 -21.38 1.94
CA ARG A 177 15.38 -21.86 3.16
C ARG A 177 16.39 -22.49 4.08
N GLU A 178 16.26 -22.16 5.36
CA GLU A 178 16.99 -22.79 6.44
C GLU A 178 15.97 -23.39 7.42
N LYS A 179 16.35 -24.49 8.07
CA LYS A 179 15.49 -25.10 9.09
C LYS A 179 15.45 -24.17 10.29
N ALA A 180 14.25 -23.75 10.69
CA ALA A 180 14.05 -22.96 11.90
C ALA A 180 13.96 -23.85 13.15
N GLU A 181 14.40 -23.30 14.29
CA GLU A 181 14.26 -23.94 15.60
C GLU A 181 12.82 -23.79 16.13
N GLU A 182 12.27 -24.87 16.67
CA GLU A 182 10.87 -24.90 17.15
C GLU A 182 10.59 -23.81 18.19
N LYS A 183 11.52 -23.61 19.13
CA LYS A 183 11.42 -22.56 20.15
C LYS A 183 11.31 -21.16 19.57
N ASP A 184 11.93 -20.89 18.42
CA ASP A 184 11.84 -19.58 17.78
C ASP A 184 10.54 -19.44 16.99
N LEU A 185 10.05 -20.52 16.37
CA LEU A 185 8.72 -20.56 15.77
C LEU A 185 7.60 -20.29 16.80
N GLU A 186 7.69 -20.87 18.00
CA GLU A 186 6.73 -20.63 19.08
C GLU A 186 6.71 -19.16 19.55
N LYS A 187 7.88 -18.53 19.65
CA LYS A 187 7.98 -17.10 19.99
C LYS A 187 7.36 -16.23 18.89
N ILE A 188 7.66 -16.52 17.63
CA ILE A 188 7.11 -15.79 16.48
C ILE A 188 5.59 -15.93 16.45
N ALA A 189 5.08 -17.16 16.60
CA ALA A 189 3.64 -17.43 16.67
C ALA A 189 2.97 -16.65 17.80
N SER A 190 3.58 -16.64 18.99
CA SER A 190 3.06 -15.89 20.14
C SER A 190 2.97 -14.39 19.85
N SER A 191 3.98 -13.82 19.18
CA SER A 191 3.96 -12.42 18.75
C SER A 191 2.81 -12.12 17.78
N ILE A 192 2.64 -12.95 16.75
CA ILE A 192 1.56 -12.80 15.75
C ILE A 192 0.18 -12.93 16.40
N ILE A 193 -0.02 -13.93 17.26
CA ILE A 193 -1.28 -14.14 17.97
C ILE A 193 -1.60 -12.95 18.87
N SER A 194 -0.59 -12.38 19.54
CA SER A 194 -0.79 -11.21 20.40
C SER A 194 -1.27 -9.99 19.60
N GLU A 195 -0.76 -9.77 18.39
CA GLU A 195 -1.21 -8.69 17.52
C GLU A 195 -2.62 -8.94 16.97
N LYS A 196 -2.94 -10.19 16.62
CA LYS A 196 -4.29 -10.58 16.21
C LYS A 196 -5.32 -10.23 17.28
N SER A 197 -5.08 -10.57 18.55
CA SER A 197 -6.01 -10.27 19.64
C SER A 197 -6.21 -8.76 19.83
N LYS A 198 -5.14 -7.95 19.73
CA LYS A 198 -5.24 -6.48 19.80
C LYS A 198 -6.10 -5.91 18.68
N GLU A 199 -5.96 -6.46 17.47
CA GLU A 199 -6.73 -6.02 16.29
C GLU A 199 -8.22 -6.40 16.41
N GLU A 200 -8.52 -7.57 16.97
CA GLU A 200 -9.90 -8.00 17.28
C GLU A 200 -10.55 -7.10 18.34
N ASP A 201 -9.83 -6.80 19.43
CA ASP A 201 -10.27 -5.88 20.47
C ASP A 201 -10.53 -4.46 19.93
N LYS A 202 -9.68 -3.99 19.02
CA LYS A 202 -9.83 -2.68 18.36
C LYS A 202 -11.09 -2.65 17.49
N LYS A 203 -11.32 -3.69 16.68
CA LYS A 203 -12.54 -3.83 15.87
C LYS A 203 -13.81 -3.89 16.72
N GLU A 204 -13.77 -4.56 17.87
CA GLU A 204 -14.92 -4.60 18.78
C GLU A 204 -15.21 -3.23 19.41
N LYS A 205 -14.17 -2.49 19.81
CA LYS A 205 -14.30 -1.12 20.32
C LYS A 205 -14.84 -0.15 19.27
N GLU A 206 -14.38 -0.26 18.02
CA GLU A 206 -14.88 0.53 16.90
C GLU A 206 -16.35 0.24 16.60
N LYS A 207 -16.77 -1.04 16.56
CA LYS A 207 -18.18 -1.42 16.43
C LYS A 207 -19.05 -0.86 17.56
N LYS A 208 -18.60 -0.94 18.81
CA LYS A 208 -19.32 -0.36 19.97
C LYS A 208 -19.43 1.16 19.89
N LYS A 209 -18.37 1.84 19.40
CA LYS A 209 -18.38 3.30 19.18
C LYS A 209 -19.35 3.68 18.06
N GLU A 210 -19.30 2.99 16.93
CA GLU A 210 -20.19 3.23 15.78
C GLU A 210 -21.66 3.00 16.17
N PHE A 211 -21.95 1.95 16.94
CA PHE A 211 -23.27 1.70 17.51
C PHE A 211 -23.73 2.86 18.40
N ARG A 212 -22.90 3.30 19.37
CA ARG A 212 -23.22 4.46 20.23
C ARG A 212 -23.48 5.74 19.44
N ASP A 213 -22.70 5.99 18.40
CA ASP A 213 -22.84 7.19 17.57
C ASP A 213 -24.11 7.15 16.71
N LYS A 214 -24.48 5.97 16.19
CA LYS A 214 -25.78 5.74 15.53
C LYS A 214 -26.95 5.96 16.49
N THR A 215 -26.92 5.37 17.69
CA THR A 215 -27.97 5.55 18.71
C THR A 215 -28.11 7.03 19.12
N LYS A 216 -26.99 7.76 19.31
CA LYS A 216 -27.03 9.20 19.60
C LYS A 216 -27.64 10.02 18.47
N LYS A 217 -27.34 9.68 17.21
CA LYS A 217 -27.95 10.35 16.05
C LYS A 217 -29.46 10.10 15.98
N GLU A 218 -29.91 8.89 16.26
CA GLU A 218 -31.34 8.55 16.32
C GLU A 218 -32.06 9.26 17.45
N ILE A 219 -31.51 9.27 18.67
CA ILE A 219 -32.07 10.02 19.81
C ILE A 219 -32.20 11.51 19.46
N ARG A 220 -31.18 12.11 18.83
CA ARG A 220 -31.22 13.51 18.38
C ARG A 220 -32.28 13.76 17.31
N LYS A 221 -32.53 12.80 16.41
CA LYS A 221 -33.62 12.88 15.42
C LYS A 221 -34.98 12.86 16.11
N ILE A 222 -35.18 11.95 17.06
CA ILE A 222 -36.41 11.84 17.85
C ILE A 222 -36.66 13.18 18.57
N HIS A 223 -35.68 13.70 19.31
CA HIS A 223 -35.80 14.98 20.03
C HIS A 223 -36.12 16.19 19.13
N LYS A 224 -35.71 16.16 17.86
CA LYS A 224 -36.04 17.21 16.87
C LYS A 224 -37.41 17.02 16.22
N SER A 225 -37.95 15.79 16.22
CA SER A 225 -39.24 15.45 15.62
C SER A 225 -40.40 15.45 16.61
N THR A 226 -40.15 15.47 17.92
CA THR A 226 -41.19 15.51 18.95
C THR A 226 -41.67 16.95 19.16
N PRO A 227 -42.94 17.30 18.86
CA PRO A 227 -43.48 18.60 19.22
C PRO A 227 -43.52 18.72 20.76
N SER A 228 -43.14 19.89 21.28
CA SER A 228 -43.23 20.23 22.71
C SER A 228 -44.68 20.11 23.20
N ARG A 229 -45.09 18.92 23.65
CA ARG A 229 -46.41 18.65 24.23
C ARG A 229 -46.36 18.15 25.67
N PHE A 230 -45.25 18.38 26.37
CA PHE A 230 -45.01 17.97 27.75
C PHE A 230 -44.83 19.15 28.73
N ALA A 231 -45.38 20.32 28.40
CA ALA A 231 -45.36 21.50 29.26
C ALA A 231 -46.70 21.80 29.97
N GLU A 232 -47.69 20.89 29.92
CA GLU A 232 -49.05 21.13 30.48
C GLU A 232 -49.46 20.16 31.62
N PHE A 233 -48.51 19.55 32.32
CA PHE A 233 -48.81 18.71 33.51
C PHE A 233 -47.91 19.04 34.71
N VAL A 234 -47.84 20.33 35.08
CA VAL A 234 -47.46 20.79 36.43
C VAL A 234 -48.50 21.77 36.90
#